data_AF-A0A5J4Q6G6-F1
#
_entry.id   AF-A0A5J4Q6G6-F1
#
_cell.length_a   1.000
_cell.length_b   1.000
_cell.length_c   1.000
_cell.angle_alpha   90.00
_cell.angle_beta   90.00
_cell.angle_gamma   90.00
#
_symmetry.space_group_name_H-M   'P 1'
#
loop_
_entity.id
_entity.type
_entity.pdbx_description
1 polymer ?
#
loop_
_entity_poly.entity_id
_entity_poly.type
_entity_poly.pdbx_seq_one_letter_code
_entity_poly.pdbx_strand_id
1 'polypeptide(L)'
;MTTDLLTLYRIFQSCSGVTTDSRHCPENALFIALKGASFNGNTFAVQALSNRCAYAVIDEPCYAVEGDSRFIKVENALEALQQLAGYHRRQLKTKVIGITGTNGKTTTKELIAAVLS
;
A
#
# COMPACT_ATOMS: atom_id res chain seq x y z
N MET A 1 18.48 -8.35 -2.83
CA MET A 1 18.40 -7.62 -1.55
C MET A 1 16.99 -7.12 -1.39
N THR A 2 16.32 -7.49 -0.30
CA THR A 2 14.97 -7.09 0.04
C THR A 2 15.00 -5.73 0.76
N THR A 3 14.00 -4.89 0.51
CA THR A 3 13.96 -3.52 1.04
C THR A 3 13.47 -3.55 2.48
N ASP A 4 14.19 -2.91 3.40
CA ASP A 4 13.77 -2.81 4.80
C ASP A 4 12.64 -1.80 5.01
N LEU A 5 11.95 -1.91 6.16
CA LEU A 5 10.79 -1.09 6.48
C LEU A 5 11.08 0.42 6.54
N LEU A 6 12.24 0.84 7.05
CA LEU A 6 12.55 2.28 7.18
C LEU A 6 12.84 2.88 5.80
N THR A 7 13.53 2.15 4.94
CA THR A 7 13.74 2.55 3.55
C THR A 7 12.42 2.63 2.79
N LEU A 8 11.56 1.61 2.91
CA LEU A 8 10.22 1.61 2.31
C LEU A 8 9.36 2.77 2.82
N TYR A 9 9.43 3.09 4.11
CA TYR A 9 8.68 4.21 4.69
C TYR A 9 9.14 5.57 4.15
N ARG A 10 10.44 5.77 3.93
CA ARG A 10 10.96 7.00 3.30
C ARG A 10 10.46 7.16 1.86
N ILE A 11 10.43 6.06 1.09
CA ILE A 11 9.87 6.05 -0.28
C ILE A 11 8.38 6.38 -0.24
N PHE A 12 7.63 5.78 0.68
CA PHE A 12 6.22 6.08 0.86
C PHE A 12 5.98 7.57 1.17
N GLN A 13 6.82 8.18 2.02
CA GLN A 13 6.71 9.62 2.34
C GLN A 13 6.98 10.55 1.15
N SER A 14 7.72 10.11 0.12
CA SER A 14 7.88 10.87 -1.12
C SER A 14 6.77 10.65 -2.14
N CYS A 15 5.87 9.69 -1.89
CA CYS A 15 4.73 9.38 -2.75
C CYS A 15 3.47 10.15 -2.33
N SER A 16 2.52 10.31 -3.25
CA SER A 16 1.21 10.93 -2.98
C SER A 16 0.26 10.03 -2.16
N GLY A 17 0.55 8.73 -2.13
CA GLY A 17 -0.27 7.73 -1.44
C GLY A 17 0.11 6.31 -1.84
N VAL A 18 -0.79 5.37 -1.55
CA VAL A 18 -0.63 3.95 -1.86
C VAL A 18 -1.83 3.48 -2.68
N THR A 19 -1.59 2.64 -3.68
CA THR A 19 -2.64 1.91 -4.41
C THR A 19 -2.29 0.43 -4.53
N THR A 20 -3.30 -0.43 -4.52
CA THR A 20 -3.16 -1.88 -4.76
C THR A 20 -3.86 -2.30 -6.05
N ASP A 21 -4.43 -1.35 -6.80
CA ASP A 21 -5.20 -1.61 -8.02
C ASP A 21 -4.51 -0.92 -9.20
N SER A 22 -3.96 -1.71 -10.13
CA SER A 22 -3.29 -1.21 -11.33
C SER A 22 -4.22 -0.51 -12.32
N ARG A 23 -5.55 -0.64 -12.14
CA ARG A 23 -6.57 0.10 -12.90
C ARG A 23 -6.78 1.51 -12.34
N HIS A 24 -6.34 1.77 -11.11
CA HIS A 24 -6.40 3.06 -10.46
C HIS A 24 -5.02 3.45 -9.93
N CYS A 25 -4.27 4.16 -10.77
CA CYS A 25 -2.92 4.63 -10.48
C CYS A 25 -2.92 6.15 -10.34
N PRO A 26 -3.16 6.69 -9.12
CA PRO A 26 -2.93 8.10 -8.86
C PRO A 26 -1.49 8.48 -9.19
N GLU A 27 -1.30 9.69 -9.68
CA GLU A 27 0.03 10.21 -9.99
C GLU A 27 0.93 10.21 -8.76
N ASN A 28 2.17 9.75 -8.92
CA ASN A 28 3.18 9.65 -7.86
C ASN A 28 2.80 8.70 -6.71
N ALA A 29 1.88 7.75 -6.93
CA ALA A 29 1.51 6.76 -5.92
C ALA A 29 2.51 5.60 -5.84
N LEU A 30 2.55 4.94 -4.68
CA LEU A 30 3.23 3.67 -4.46
C LEU A 30 2.27 2.52 -4.78
N PHE A 31 2.53 1.76 -5.84
CA PHE A 31 1.75 0.56 -6.15
C PHE A 31 2.26 -0.64 -5.34
N ILE A 32 1.37 -1.37 -4.67
CA ILE A 32 1.71 -2.62 -3.97
C ILE A 32 1.09 -3.80 -4.72
N ALA A 33 1.95 -4.68 -5.22
CA ALA A 33 1.58 -5.86 -6.00
C ALA A 33 1.04 -7.00 -5.11
N LEU A 34 -0.21 -6.87 -4.63
CA LEU A 34 -0.84 -7.91 -3.83
C LEU A 34 -1.20 -9.15 -4.65
N LYS A 35 -1.09 -10.32 -4.01
CA LYS A 35 -1.52 -11.62 -4.55
C LYS A 35 -2.82 -12.07 -3.87
N GLY A 36 -3.82 -12.39 -4.67
CA GLY A 36 -5.07 -13.00 -4.25
C GLY A 36 -5.22 -14.40 -4.83
N ALA A 37 -6.36 -15.05 -4.57
CA ALA A 37 -6.62 -16.41 -5.04
C ALA A 37 -6.66 -16.54 -6.58
N SER A 38 -7.07 -15.49 -7.29
CA SER A 38 -7.27 -15.48 -8.75
C SER A 38 -6.41 -14.44 -9.48
N PHE A 39 -5.55 -13.71 -8.77
CA PHE A 39 -4.86 -12.55 -9.30
C PHE A 39 -3.47 -12.39 -8.68
N ASN A 40 -2.49 -12.05 -9.51
CA ASN A 40 -1.13 -11.73 -9.07
C ASN A 40 -0.78 -10.30 -9.47
N GLY A 41 -0.74 -9.37 -8.51
CA GLY A 41 -0.41 -7.97 -8.75
C GLY A 41 0.96 -7.74 -9.37
N ASN A 42 1.90 -8.67 -9.22
CA ASN A 42 3.26 -8.54 -9.76
C ASN A 42 3.23 -8.46 -11.30
N THR A 43 2.27 -9.13 -11.95
CA THR A 43 2.11 -9.10 -13.42
C THR A 43 1.73 -7.71 -13.94
N PHE A 44 1.26 -6.81 -13.06
CA PHE A 44 0.81 -5.46 -13.41
C PHE A 44 1.77 -4.36 -12.96
N ALA A 45 2.94 -4.71 -12.38
CA ALA A 45 3.88 -3.73 -11.85
C ALA A 45 4.40 -2.76 -12.94
N VAL A 46 4.75 -3.29 -14.12
CA VAL A 46 5.15 -2.47 -15.29
C VAL A 46 4.03 -1.52 -15.72
N GLN A 47 2.80 -2.02 -15.76
CA GLN A 47 1.64 -1.22 -16.13
C GLN A 47 1.38 -0.10 -15.11
N ALA A 48 1.47 -0.39 -13.81
CA ALA A 48 1.28 0.61 -12.77
C ALA A 48 2.30 1.76 -12.86
N LEU A 49 3.57 1.44 -13.09
CA LEU A 49 4.62 2.44 -13.33
C LEU A 49 4.37 3.25 -14.60
N SER A 50 3.91 2.60 -15.67
CA SER A 50 3.53 3.28 -16.92
C SER A 50 2.31 4.20 -16.72
N ASN A 51 1.44 3.85 -15.78
CA ASN A 51 0.24 4.59 -15.39
C ASN A 51 0.50 5.60 -14.26
N ARG A 52 1.71 6.17 -14.18
CA ARG A 52 2.10 7.28 -13.28
C ARG A 52 2.31 6.94 -11.81
N CYS A 53 2.27 5.68 -11.41
CA CYS A 53 2.84 5.31 -10.10
C CYS A 53 4.35 5.58 -10.11
N ALA A 54 4.87 6.10 -9.01
CA ALA A 54 6.30 6.38 -8.89
C ALA A 54 7.13 5.12 -8.68
N TYR A 55 6.57 4.18 -7.92
CA TYR A 55 7.22 2.95 -7.51
C TYR A 55 6.24 1.78 -7.50
N ALA A 56 6.76 0.57 -7.70
CA ALA A 56 6.02 -0.67 -7.60
C ALA A 56 6.72 -1.61 -6.59
N VAL A 57 6.03 -1.93 -5.50
CA VAL A 57 6.48 -2.90 -4.50
C VAL A 57 6.06 -4.29 -4.96
N ILE A 58 7.04 -5.16 -5.17
CA ILE A 58 6.87 -6.51 -5.71
C ILE A 58 7.56 -7.53 -4.82
N ASP A 59 7.03 -8.75 -4.78
CA ASP A 59 7.60 -9.89 -4.07
C ASP A 59 8.00 -11.05 -4.99
N GLU A 60 7.81 -10.89 -6.31
CA GLU A 60 8.30 -11.80 -7.34
C GLU A 60 9.28 -11.06 -8.26
N PRO A 61 10.60 -11.14 -7.98
CA PRO A 61 11.60 -10.33 -8.68
C PRO A 61 11.67 -10.50 -10.20
N CYS A 62 11.15 -11.60 -10.74
CA CYS A 62 11.09 -11.86 -12.18
C CYS A 62 10.19 -10.88 -12.95
N TYR A 63 9.28 -10.17 -12.26
CA TYR A 63 8.44 -9.12 -12.87
C TYR A 63 9.11 -7.74 -12.89
N ALA A 64 10.29 -7.60 -12.27
CA ALA A 64 11.06 -6.38 -12.35
C ALA A 64 11.72 -6.23 -13.72
N VAL A 65 11.68 -5.01 -14.27
CA VAL A 65 12.52 -4.66 -15.41
C VAL A 65 13.95 -4.45 -14.91
N GLU A 66 14.91 -5.12 -15.54
CA GLU A 66 16.31 -5.00 -15.17
C GLU A 66 16.82 -3.56 -15.35
N GLY A 67 17.53 -3.04 -14.35
CA GLY A 67 18.02 -1.66 -14.32
C GLY A 67 16.99 -0.61 -13.91
N ASP A 68 15.71 -0.94 -13.78
CA ASP A 68 14.68 0.01 -13.33
C ASP A 68 14.60 0.03 -11.79
N SER A 69 15.07 1.14 -11.20
CA SER A 69 15.10 1.35 -9.76
C SER A 69 13.73 1.60 -9.13
N ARG A 70 12.67 1.76 -9.93
CA ARG A 70 11.31 1.98 -9.44
C ARG A 70 10.66 0.71 -8.89
N PHE A 71 11.23 -0.46 -9.18
CA PHE A 71 10.78 -1.73 -8.61
C PHE A 71 11.41 -1.96 -7.24
N ILE A 72 10.58 -1.90 -6.20
CA ILE A 72 10.97 -2.12 -4.81
C ILE A 72 10.70 -3.58 -4.45
N LYS A 73 11.78 -4.34 -4.26
CA LYS A 73 11.69 -5.78 -3.98
C LYS A 73 11.53 -6.00 -2.48
N VAL A 74 10.53 -6.78 -2.10
CA VAL A 74 10.24 -7.20 -0.72
C VAL A 74 10.06 -8.72 -0.67
N GLU A 75 10.05 -9.30 0.52
CA GLU A 75 9.84 -10.75 0.69
C GLU A 75 8.38 -11.14 0.50
N ASN A 76 7.46 -10.30 0.98
CA ASN A 76 6.02 -10.50 0.89
C ASN A 76 5.32 -9.13 0.80
N ALA A 77 4.57 -8.91 -0.29
CA ALA A 77 3.94 -7.61 -0.54
C ALA A 77 2.84 -7.26 0.47
N LEU A 78 2.08 -8.26 0.94
CA LEU A 78 1.02 -8.07 1.93
C LEU A 78 1.60 -7.71 3.30
N GLU A 79 2.63 -8.43 3.74
CA GLU A 79 3.30 -8.14 5.00
C GLU A 79 3.98 -6.76 4.98
N ALA A 80 4.64 -6.42 3.88
CA ALA A 80 5.24 -5.10 3.71
C ALA A 80 4.18 -3.98 3.82
N LEU A 81 3.02 -4.14 3.19
CA LEU A 81 1.91 -3.19 3.32
C LEU A 81 1.39 -3.08 4.76
N GLN A 82 1.20 -4.21 5.45
CA GLN A 82 0.72 -4.23 6.84
C GLN A 82 1.73 -3.56 7.78
N GLN A 83 3.02 -3.84 7.62
CA GLN A 83 4.09 -3.23 8.41
C GLN A 83 4.19 -1.72 8.14
N LEU A 84 4.13 -1.32 6.87
CA LEU A 84 4.16 0.09 6.45
C LEU A 84 2.98 0.86 7.05
N ALA A 85 1.76 0.33 6.91
CA ALA A 85 0.55 0.93 7.46
C ALA A 85 0.60 1.02 8.99
N GLY A 86 1.06 -0.05 9.66
CA GLY A 86 1.23 -0.08 11.10
C GLY A 86 2.28 0.93 11.60
N TYR A 87 3.39 1.06 10.88
CA TYR A 87 4.42 2.05 11.17
C TYR A 87 3.88 3.47 10.99
N HIS A 88 3.25 3.76 9.85
CA HIS A 88 2.67 5.07 9.57
C HIS A 88 1.62 5.46 10.63
N ARG A 89 0.71 4.54 10.97
CA ARG A 89 -0.33 4.76 11.99
C ARG A 89 0.26 5.17 13.35
N ARG A 90 1.41 4.62 13.76
CA ARG A 90 2.09 5.02 15.00
C ARG A 90 2.68 6.43 14.95
N GLN A 91 2.93 6.97 13.76
CA GLN A 91 3.38 8.36 13.59
C GLN A 91 2.23 9.37 13.68
N LEU A 92 1.01 8.94 13.33
CA LEU A 92 -0.20 9.73 13.49
C LEU A 92 -0.52 9.82 14.98
N LYS A 93 -0.05 10.86 15.67
CA LYS A 93 -0.31 11.11 17.11
C LYS A 93 -1.78 11.44 17.44
N THR A 94 -2.71 10.98 16.60
CA THR A 94 -4.15 11.20 16.71
C THR A 94 -4.83 10.08 17.49
N LYS A 95 -6.00 10.35 18.05
CA LYS A 95 -6.84 9.32 18.67
C LYS A 95 -7.45 8.43 17.59
N VAL A 96 -7.35 7.12 17.75
CA VAL A 96 -7.89 6.13 16.80
C VAL A 96 -8.96 5.31 17.51
N ILE A 97 -10.15 5.25 16.92
CA ILE A 97 -11.29 4.47 17.42
C ILE A 97 -11.50 3.27 16.50
N GLY A 98 -11.49 2.06 17.05
CA GLY A 98 -11.79 0.82 16.32
C GLY A 98 -13.20 0.33 16.64
N ILE A 99 -13.96 -0.04 15.61
CA ILE A 99 -15.33 -0.54 15.75
C ILE A 99 -15.39 -1.94 15.13
N THR A 100 -15.86 -2.92 15.91
CA THR A 100 -16.03 -4.31 15.49
C THR A 100 -17.43 -4.81 15.89
N GLY A 101 -17.80 -6.01 15.42
CA GLY A 101 -19.10 -6.63 15.68
C GLY A 101 -19.72 -7.23 14.41
N THR A 102 -20.69 -8.12 14.55
CA THR A 102 -21.35 -8.76 13.40
C THR A 102 -22.21 -7.75 12.62
N ASN A 103 -22.99 -6.94 13.34
CA ASN A 103 -23.91 -5.94 12.78
C ASN A 103 -23.61 -4.53 13.33
N GLY A 104 -24.11 -3.49 12.68
CA GLY A 104 -24.07 -2.11 13.19
C GLY A 104 -22.76 -1.32 13.00
N LYS A 105 -21.64 -1.98 12.63
CA LYS A 105 -20.31 -1.34 12.47
C LYS A 105 -20.34 -0.04 11.65
N THR A 106 -20.95 -0.06 10.47
CA THR A 106 -21.01 1.12 9.58
C THR A 106 -21.85 2.22 10.21
N THR A 107 -23.06 1.91 10.70
CA THR A 107 -23.93 2.88 11.37
C THR A 107 -23.24 3.54 12.56
N THR A 108 -22.59 2.76 13.42
CA THR A 108 -21.84 3.28 14.58
C THR A 108 -20.65 4.13 14.15
N LYS A 109 -19.93 3.75 13.08
CA LYS A 109 -18.82 4.55 12.51
C LYS A 109 -19.31 5.93 12.05
N GLU A 110 -20.44 6.00 11.36
CA GLU A 110 -21.01 7.27 10.90
C GLU A 110 -21.52 8.13 12.05
N LEU A 111 -22.21 7.55 13.04
CA LEU A 111 -22.70 8.29 14.21
C LEU A 111 -21.56 8.90 15.03
N ILE A 112 -20.48 8.14 15.27
CA ILE A 112 -19.30 8.66 15.95
C ILE A 112 -18.66 9.79 15.14
N ALA A 113 -18.55 9.64 13.82
CA ALA A 113 -18.00 10.67 12.95
C ALA A 113 -18.82 11.98 13.02
N ALA A 114 -20.16 11.89 13.00
CA ALA A 114 -21.04 13.05 13.10
C ALA A 114 -20.96 13.79 14.45
N VAL A 115 -20.58 13.09 15.53
CA VAL A 115 -20.40 13.70 16.86
C VAL A 115 -19.01 14.36 16.99
N LEU A 116 -18.00 13.88 16.26
CA LEU A 116 -16.62 14.36 16.34
C LEU A 116 -16.26 15.42 15.28
N SER A 117 -17.13 15.64 14.27
CA SER A 117 -16.98 16.66 13.22
C SER A 117 -17.40 18.05 13.68
#